data_AF-A0A7Y5M0H7-F1
#
_entry.id   AF-A0A7Y5M0H7-F1
#
_cell.length_a   1.000
_cell.length_b   1.000
_cell.length_c   1.000
_cell.angle_alpha   90.00
_cell.angle_beta   90.00
_cell.angle_gamma   90.00
#
_symmetry.space_group_name_H-M   'P 1'
#
loop_
_entity.id
_entity.type
_entity.pdbx_description
1 polymer ?
#
loop_
_entity_poly.entity_id
_entity_poly.type
_entity_poly.pdbx_seq_one_letter_code
_entity_poly.pdbx_strand_id
1 'polypeptide(L)'
;MATGIFAATYLLVSARRFRWLPLGRPAAALAGAAAMVLVAGLPPEEAFRAVDLATLGLLLGMMGIVAYLAKAGFFGLAGGFLVRRFPSPSALLAGVALLSGLLSALLVNDAVCIFLTPVVVALCHRMGLPYTPFLMAVATGANAGSVATLVGNPQCMMLGSLGGLEFRSYALRMAPVAAAALVLNAVLLVLFYRRTLGPPRHLDPPPPEP
;
A
#
# COMPACT_ATOMS: atom_id res chain seq x y z
N MET A 1 -23.43 26.07 -1.82
CA MET A 1 -23.10 25.78 -0.40
C MET A 1 -22.52 24.38 -0.21
N ALA A 2 -23.17 23.33 -0.72
CA ALA A 2 -22.65 21.95 -0.71
C ALA A 2 -21.22 21.82 -1.27
N THR A 3 -20.93 22.48 -2.39
CA THR A 3 -19.58 22.53 -2.99
C THR A 3 -18.52 23.15 -2.07
N GLY A 4 -18.88 24.17 -1.28
CA GLY A 4 -17.99 24.80 -0.30
C GLY A 4 -17.67 23.87 0.87
N ILE A 5 -18.68 23.14 1.37
CA ILE A 5 -18.50 22.13 2.42
C ILE A 5 -17.64 20.97 1.91
N PHE A 6 -17.89 20.51 0.68
CA PHE A 6 -17.08 19.48 0.04
C PHE A 6 -15.61 19.91 -0.11
N ALA A 7 -15.35 21.10 -0.65
CA ALA A 7 -13.99 21.62 -0.81
C ALA A 7 -13.29 21.78 0.54
N ALA A 8 -13.97 22.32 1.55
CA ALA A 8 -13.42 22.47 2.89
C ALA A 8 -13.10 21.12 3.53
N THR A 9 -14.00 20.14 3.43
CA THR A 9 -13.80 18.77 3.94
C THR A 9 -12.62 18.10 3.23
N TYR A 10 -12.54 18.22 1.91
CA TYR A 10 -11.45 17.65 1.12
C TYR A 10 -10.10 18.27 1.49
N LEU A 11 -10.04 19.58 1.71
CA LEU A 11 -8.86 20.27 2.23
C LEU A 11 -8.49 19.77 3.63
N LEU A 12 -9.47 19.56 4.51
CA LEU A 12 -9.27 19.06 5.88
C LEU A 12 -8.72 17.63 5.90
N VAL A 13 -9.17 16.77 4.98
CA VAL A 13 -8.68 15.39 4.82
C VAL A 13 -7.29 15.36 4.18
N SER A 14 -7.02 16.25 3.22
CA SER A 14 -5.77 16.31 2.46
C SER A 14 -4.64 17.03 3.18
N ALA A 15 -4.97 18.04 3.99
CA ALA A 15 -3.98 18.81 4.75
C ALA A 15 -3.33 17.93 5.83
N ARG A 16 -2.00 17.96 5.89
CA ARG A 16 -1.23 17.30 6.95
C ARG A 16 -1.64 17.92 8.29
N ARG A 17 -2.19 17.10 9.21
CA ARG A 17 -2.56 17.41 10.61
C ARG A 17 -2.38 18.89 10.97
N PHE A 18 -3.45 19.67 10.90
CA PHE A 18 -3.43 21.03 11.43
C PHE A 18 -3.06 21.01 12.91
N ARG A 19 -2.01 21.75 13.29
CA ARG A 19 -1.48 21.81 14.67
C ARG A 19 -2.51 22.27 15.74
N TRP A 20 -3.62 22.84 15.28
CA TRP A 20 -4.69 23.51 16.02
C TRP A 20 -5.93 22.62 16.18
N LEU A 21 -6.08 21.60 15.32
CA LEU A 21 -7.24 20.70 15.29
C LEU A 21 -6.71 19.29 14.97
N PRO A 22 -6.47 18.43 15.99
CA PRO A 22 -6.00 17.06 15.78
C PRO A 22 -7.13 16.15 15.27
N LEU A 23 -7.86 16.58 14.25
CA LEU A 23 -8.83 15.74 13.56
C LEU A 23 -8.06 14.74 12.69
N GLY A 24 -8.26 13.44 12.95
CA GLY A 24 -7.86 12.41 12.01
C GLY A 24 -8.67 12.49 10.72
N ARG A 25 -8.14 11.92 9.63
CA ARG A 25 -8.86 11.83 8.34
C ARG A 25 -10.29 11.29 8.48
N PRO A 26 -10.58 10.26 9.31
CA PRO A 26 -11.96 9.79 9.50
C PRO A 26 -12.86 10.82 10.18
N ALA A 27 -12.34 11.54 11.19
CA ALA A 27 -13.10 12.56 11.90
C ALA A 27 -13.41 13.76 11.00
N ALA A 28 -12.46 14.15 10.15
CA ALA A 28 -12.67 15.18 9.13
C ALA A 28 -13.76 14.78 8.11
N ALA A 29 -13.73 13.53 7.63
CA ALA A 29 -14.75 13.01 6.72
C ALA A 29 -16.16 12.98 7.36
N LEU A 30 -16.25 12.53 8.62
CA LEU A 30 -17.51 12.53 9.40
C LEU A 30 -18.04 13.94 9.64
N ALA A 31 -17.18 14.89 10.00
CA ALA A 31 -17.57 16.29 10.20
C ALA A 31 -18.10 16.91 8.90
N GLY A 32 -17.45 16.62 7.77
CA GLY A 32 -17.93 17.04 6.44
C GLY A 32 -19.29 16.45 6.09
N ALA A 33 -19.50 15.15 6.33
CA ALA A 33 -20.78 14.48 6.11
C ALA A 33 -21.88 15.09 6.99
N ALA A 34 -21.60 15.35 8.27
CA ALA A 34 -22.55 16.01 9.18
C ALA A 34 -22.88 17.43 8.71
N ALA A 35 -21.89 18.20 8.24
CA ALA A 35 -22.11 19.54 7.68
C ALA A 35 -22.95 19.51 6.39
N MET A 36 -22.79 18.49 5.54
CA MET A 36 -23.61 18.31 4.34
C MET A 36 -25.09 18.09 4.70
N VAL A 37 -25.38 17.34 5.75
CA VAL A 37 -26.76 17.12 6.22
C VAL A 37 -27.32 18.36 6.92
N LEU A 38 -26.60 18.91 7.90
CA LEU A 38 -27.08 19.98 8.76
C LEU A 38 -27.16 21.34 8.08
N VAL A 39 -26.20 21.64 7.21
CA VAL A 39 -26.09 22.95 6.57
C VAL A 39 -26.60 22.86 5.13
N ALA A 40 -26.07 21.95 4.31
CA ALA A 40 -26.44 21.88 2.89
C ALA A 40 -27.82 21.25 2.62
N GLY A 41 -28.52 20.78 3.65
CA GLY A 41 -29.88 20.25 3.53
C GLY A 41 -29.95 18.91 2.80
N LEU A 42 -28.85 18.16 2.74
CA LEU A 42 -28.86 16.81 2.18
C LEU A 42 -29.73 15.92 3.08
N PRO A 43 -30.77 15.26 2.56
CA PRO A 43 -31.62 14.40 3.38
C PRO A 43 -30.78 13.25 3.97
N PRO A 44 -30.94 12.93 5.26
CA PRO A 44 -30.13 11.91 5.93
C PRO A 44 -30.15 10.56 5.22
N GLU A 45 -31.29 10.20 4.62
CA GLU A 45 -31.46 8.96 3.86
C GLU A 45 -30.53 8.87 2.66
N GLU A 46 -30.32 9.97 1.92
CA GLU A 46 -29.38 10.02 0.80
C GLU A 46 -27.93 9.93 1.29
N ALA A 47 -27.63 10.57 2.43
CA ALA A 47 -26.32 10.47 3.06
C ALA A 47 -25.98 9.02 3.44
N PHE A 48 -26.94 8.29 4.00
CA PHE A 48 -26.76 6.87 4.35
C PHE A 48 -26.64 5.98 3.11
N ARG A 49 -27.41 6.24 2.04
CA ARG A 49 -27.28 5.48 0.78
C ARG A 49 -25.92 5.68 0.11
N ALA A 50 -25.24 6.80 0.35
CA ALA A 50 -23.89 7.02 -0.15
C ALA A 50 -22.83 6.15 0.56
N VAL A 51 -23.16 5.54 1.71
CA VAL A 51 -22.27 4.65 2.44
C VAL A 51 -22.40 3.22 1.91
N ASP A 52 -21.36 2.74 1.24
CA ASP A 52 -21.28 1.35 0.80
C ASP A 52 -20.85 0.42 1.95
N LEU A 53 -21.85 -0.15 2.64
CA LEU A 53 -21.63 -1.10 3.74
C LEU A 53 -20.98 -2.41 3.29
N ALA A 54 -21.19 -2.85 2.05
CA ALA A 54 -20.57 -4.07 1.54
C ALA A 54 -19.06 -3.88 1.41
N THR A 55 -18.64 -2.71 0.91
CA THR A 55 -17.25 -2.29 0.83
C THR A 55 -16.63 -2.18 2.23
N LEU A 56 -17.28 -1.49 3.17
CA LEU A 56 -16.77 -1.37 4.55
C LEU A 56 -16.64 -2.72 5.26
N GLY A 57 -17.63 -3.61 5.12
CA GLY A 57 -17.61 -4.94 5.71
C GLY A 57 -16.49 -5.83 5.17
N LEU A 58 -16.27 -5.82 3.86
CA LEU A 58 -15.19 -6.58 3.24
C LEU A 58 -13.81 -5.99 3.61
N LEU A 59 -13.63 -4.67 3.69
CA LEU A 59 -12.39 -4.06 4.20
C LEU A 59 -12.11 -4.48 5.66
N LEU A 60 -13.13 -4.45 6.52
CA LEU A 60 -13.00 -4.86 7.91
C LEU A 60 -12.56 -6.32 8.04
N GLY A 61 -13.21 -7.24 7.30
CA GLY A 61 -12.86 -8.66 7.29
C GLY A 61 -11.42 -8.91 6.83
N MET A 62 -10.99 -8.24 5.76
CA MET A 62 -9.64 -8.37 5.23
C MET A 62 -8.58 -7.80 6.18
N MET A 63 -8.84 -6.65 6.81
CA MET A 63 -7.95 -6.10 7.84
C MET A 63 -7.84 -7.03 9.05
N GLY A 64 -8.92 -7.72 9.42
CA GLY A 64 -8.90 -8.77 10.44
C GLY A 64 -7.95 -9.91 10.08
N ILE A 65 -8.08 -10.46 8.86
CA ILE A 65 -7.20 -11.53 8.35
C ILE A 65 -5.73 -11.10 8.37
N VAL A 66 -5.43 -9.91 7.84
CA VAL A 66 -4.08 -9.33 7.85
C VAL A 66 -3.50 -9.26 9.26
N ALA A 67 -4.28 -8.74 10.21
CA ALA A 67 -3.84 -8.60 11.60
C ALA A 67 -3.49 -9.96 12.23
N TYR A 68 -4.26 -11.01 11.93
CA TYR A 68 -3.95 -12.37 12.35
C TYR A 68 -2.68 -12.92 11.68
N LEU A 69 -2.50 -12.76 10.36
CA LEU A 69 -1.27 -13.18 9.68
C LEU A 69 -0.03 -12.48 10.25
N ALA A 70 -0.15 -11.19 10.56
CA ALA A 70 0.90 -10.43 11.19
C ALA A 70 1.27 -10.99 12.57
N LYS A 71 0.28 -11.25 13.43
CA LYS A 71 0.50 -11.88 14.74
C LYS A 71 1.08 -13.30 14.64
N ALA A 72 0.72 -14.04 13.59
CA ALA A 72 1.26 -15.37 13.33
C ALA A 72 2.71 -15.36 12.80
N GLY A 73 3.30 -14.18 12.54
CA GLY A 73 4.68 -14.06 12.06
C GLY A 73 4.86 -14.38 10.57
N PHE A 74 3.78 -14.42 9.79
CA PHE A 74 3.81 -14.77 8.37
C PHE A 74 4.80 -13.93 7.55
N PHE A 75 4.81 -12.61 7.76
CA PHE A 75 5.69 -11.70 7.00
C PHE A 75 7.18 -11.97 7.28
N GLY A 76 7.53 -12.39 8.50
CA GLY A 76 8.89 -12.80 8.84
C GLY A 76 9.31 -14.07 8.10
N LEU A 77 8.42 -15.06 8.02
CA LEU A 77 8.64 -16.29 7.24
C LEU A 77 8.82 -15.97 5.75
N ALA A 78 7.99 -15.08 5.20
CA ALA A 78 8.08 -14.65 3.80
C ALA A 78 9.41 -13.93 3.51
N GLY A 79 9.87 -13.09 4.44
CA GLY A 79 11.20 -12.47 4.37
C GLY A 79 12.32 -13.51 4.39
N GLY A 80 12.27 -14.48 5.31
CA GLY A 80 13.25 -15.58 5.37
C GLY A 80 13.29 -16.44 4.10
N PHE A 81 12.13 -16.69 3.49
CA PHE A 81 12.04 -17.38 2.20
C PHE A 81 12.78 -16.62 1.08
N LEU A 82 12.61 -15.30 1.01
CA LEU A 82 13.29 -14.48 -0.01
C LEU A 82 14.81 -14.59 0.08
N VAL A 83 15.37 -14.53 1.29
CA VAL A 83 16.83 -14.64 1.50
C VAL A 83 17.37 -15.97 1.03
N ARG A 84 16.67 -17.06 1.37
CA ARG A 84 17.10 -18.41 1.00
C ARG A 84 17.00 -18.65 -0.50
N ARG A 85 16.04 -18.01 -1.18
CA ARG A 85 15.80 -18.21 -2.61
C ARG A 85 16.63 -17.29 -3.51
N PHE A 86 16.95 -16.07 -3.05
CA PHE A 86 17.58 -15.05 -3.87
C PHE A 86 18.89 -14.55 -3.26
N PRO A 87 20.04 -15.17 -3.60
CA PRO A 87 21.32 -14.82 -3.00
C PRO A 87 21.95 -13.52 -3.55
N SER A 88 21.54 -13.08 -4.75
CA SER A 88 22.04 -11.83 -5.34
C SER A 88 21.20 -10.62 -4.87
N PRO A 89 21.81 -9.47 -4.52
CA PRO A 89 21.07 -8.27 -4.11
C PRO A 89 20.03 -7.81 -5.14
N SER A 90 20.35 -7.93 -6.44
CA SER A 90 19.43 -7.59 -7.54
C SER A 90 18.27 -8.59 -7.63
N ALA A 91 18.55 -9.89 -7.45
CA ALA A 91 17.53 -10.93 -7.46
C ALA A 91 16.62 -10.81 -6.22
N LEU A 92 17.19 -10.45 -5.07
CA LEU A 92 16.45 -10.19 -3.85
C LEU A 92 15.55 -8.96 -4.00
N LEU A 93 16.03 -7.88 -4.63
CA LEU A 93 15.23 -6.68 -4.90
C LEU A 93 14.00 -7.02 -5.75
N ALA A 94 14.20 -7.77 -6.84
CA ALA A 94 13.10 -8.26 -7.68
C ALA A 94 12.17 -9.17 -6.87
N GLY A 95 12.72 -10.10 -6.08
CA GLY A 95 11.95 -10.98 -5.21
C GLY A 95 11.08 -10.24 -4.20
N VAL A 96 11.59 -9.18 -3.57
CA VAL A 96 10.83 -8.31 -2.67
C VAL A 96 9.71 -7.62 -3.42
N ALA A 97 9.96 -7.05 -4.61
CA ALA A 97 8.92 -6.42 -5.41
C ALA A 97 7.80 -7.41 -5.78
N LEU A 98 8.17 -8.59 -6.31
CA LEU A 98 7.23 -9.63 -6.71
C LEU A 98 6.42 -10.16 -5.53
N LEU A 99 7.06 -10.45 -4.39
CA LEU A 99 6.39 -10.91 -3.19
C LEU A 99 5.43 -9.84 -2.66
N SER A 100 5.86 -8.58 -2.60
CA SER A 100 5.03 -7.47 -2.14
C SER A 100 3.77 -7.33 -3.00
N GLY A 101 3.92 -7.44 -4.32
CA GLY A 101 2.78 -7.40 -5.24
C GLY A 101 1.84 -8.60 -5.07
N LEU A 102 2.39 -9.81 -4.96
CA LEU A 102 1.60 -11.02 -4.77
C LEU A 102 0.81 -10.99 -3.44
N LEU A 103 1.48 -10.59 -2.35
CA LEU A 103 0.83 -10.42 -1.06
C LEU A 103 -0.21 -9.31 -1.12
N SER A 104 0.08 -8.21 -1.81
CA SER A 104 -0.85 -7.08 -1.92
C SER A 104 -2.11 -7.43 -2.70
N ALA A 105 -2.02 -8.34 -3.69
CA ALA A 105 -3.20 -8.87 -4.37
C ALA A 105 -4.14 -9.64 -3.42
N LEU A 106 -3.64 -10.10 -2.27
CA LEU A 106 -4.40 -10.90 -1.30
C LEU A 106 -4.72 -10.16 0.00
N LEU A 107 -3.90 -9.20 0.43
CA LEU A 107 -3.87 -8.68 1.82
C LEU A 107 -4.03 -7.16 1.95
N VAL A 108 -4.43 -6.46 0.88
CA VAL A 108 -4.47 -4.98 0.80
C VAL A 108 -3.06 -4.34 0.80
N ASN A 109 -2.82 -3.40 -0.11
CA ASN A 109 -1.54 -2.73 -0.30
C ASN A 109 -0.99 -2.05 0.96
N ASP A 110 -1.81 -1.29 1.69
CA ASP A 110 -1.38 -0.52 2.85
C ASP A 110 -0.89 -1.42 3.98
N ALA A 111 -1.60 -2.52 4.22
CA ALA A 111 -1.22 -3.54 5.18
C ALA A 111 0.13 -4.18 4.83
N VAL A 112 0.31 -4.61 3.58
CA VAL A 112 1.57 -5.19 3.12
C VAL A 112 2.72 -4.21 3.28
N CYS A 113 2.53 -2.94 2.93
CA CYS A 113 3.53 -1.91 3.15
C CYS A 113 3.88 -1.76 4.63
N ILE A 114 2.89 -1.69 5.53
CA ILE A 114 3.13 -1.52 6.98
C ILE A 114 3.87 -2.71 7.58
N PHE A 115 3.49 -3.94 7.24
CA PHE A 115 4.03 -5.15 7.87
C PHE A 115 5.32 -5.66 7.21
N LEU A 116 5.47 -5.50 5.89
CA LEU A 116 6.65 -5.97 5.17
C LEU A 116 7.82 -4.99 5.28
N THR A 117 7.56 -3.68 5.43
CA THR A 117 8.61 -2.67 5.66
C THR A 117 9.56 -3.02 6.80
N PRO A 118 9.12 -3.27 8.05
CA PRO A 118 10.05 -3.60 9.13
C PRO A 118 10.82 -4.90 8.88
N VAL A 119 10.22 -5.89 8.23
CA VAL A 119 10.89 -7.14 7.84
C VAL A 119 12.02 -6.87 6.83
N VAL A 120 11.73 -6.06 5.81
CA VAL A 120 12.69 -5.68 4.77
C VAL A 120 13.79 -4.79 5.34
N VAL A 121 13.48 -3.87 6.24
CA VAL A 121 14.48 -3.05 6.94
C VAL A 121 15.42 -3.94 7.76
N ALA A 122 14.88 -4.85 8.57
CA ALA A 122 15.69 -5.80 9.34
C ALA A 122 16.56 -6.66 8.41
N LEU A 123 16.02 -7.05 7.25
CA LEU A 123 16.76 -7.81 6.26
C LEU A 123 17.93 -7.01 5.66
N CYS A 124 17.68 -5.78 5.21
CA CYS A 124 18.71 -4.89 4.67
C CYS A 124 19.81 -4.63 5.71
N HIS A 125 19.41 -4.40 6.97
CA HIS A 125 20.35 -4.18 8.07
C HIS A 125 21.30 -5.37 8.27
N ARG A 126 20.76 -6.60 8.30
CA ARG A 126 21.56 -7.83 8.50
C ARG A 126 22.51 -8.14 7.34
N MET A 127 22.17 -7.73 6.12
CA MET A 127 22.96 -8.01 4.92
C MET A 127 23.81 -6.82 4.45
N GLY A 128 23.81 -5.70 5.18
CA GLY A 128 24.54 -4.49 4.80
C GLY A 128 24.07 -3.87 3.48
N LEU A 129 22.78 -4.03 3.14
CA LEU A 129 22.20 -3.52 1.89
C LEU A 129 21.55 -2.14 2.09
N PRO A 130 21.53 -1.28 1.04
CA PRO A 130 20.86 0.01 1.12
C PRO A 130 19.34 -0.16 1.31
N TYR A 131 18.72 0.62 2.19
CA TYR A 131 17.27 0.50 2.44
C TYR A 131 16.41 1.02 1.28
N THR A 132 16.82 2.11 0.65
CA THR A 132 16.01 2.84 -0.35
C THR A 132 15.49 1.95 -1.49
N PRO A 133 16.32 1.15 -2.18
CA PRO A 133 15.83 0.30 -3.28
C PRO A 133 14.76 -0.69 -2.81
N PHE A 134 14.98 -1.31 -1.66
CA PHE A 134 14.09 -2.35 -1.13
C PHE A 134 12.77 -1.79 -0.61
N LEU A 135 12.78 -0.62 0.02
CA LEU A 135 11.56 0.07 0.41
C LEU A 135 10.76 0.53 -0.80
N MET A 136 11.44 1.01 -1.85
CA MET A 136 10.79 1.30 -3.12
C MET A 136 10.18 0.05 -3.75
N ALA A 137 10.88 -1.09 -3.69
CA ALA A 137 10.35 -2.37 -4.17
C ALA A 137 9.08 -2.81 -3.43
N VAL A 138 9.03 -2.63 -2.10
CA VAL A 138 7.81 -2.88 -1.33
C VAL A 138 6.69 -1.97 -1.80
N ALA A 139 6.92 -0.66 -1.84
CA ALA A 139 5.89 0.33 -2.16
C ALA A 139 5.35 0.17 -3.59
N THR A 140 6.22 0.11 -4.60
CA THR A 140 5.79 0.02 -6.00
C THR A 140 5.32 -1.38 -6.35
N GLY A 141 5.93 -2.42 -5.77
CA GLY A 141 5.50 -3.81 -5.95
C GLY A 141 4.10 -4.05 -5.40
N ALA A 142 3.84 -3.64 -4.15
CA ALA A 142 2.51 -3.71 -3.56
C ALA A 142 1.48 -2.95 -4.39
N ASN A 143 1.81 -1.72 -4.81
CA ASN A 143 0.90 -0.93 -5.64
C ASN A 143 0.56 -1.61 -6.97
N ALA A 144 1.57 -2.08 -7.71
CA ALA A 144 1.36 -2.76 -9.00
C ALA A 144 0.55 -4.07 -8.86
N GLY A 145 0.86 -4.87 -7.84
CA GLY A 145 0.17 -6.15 -7.61
C GLY A 145 -1.26 -6.00 -7.07
N SER A 146 -1.56 -4.93 -6.33
CA SER A 146 -2.87 -4.68 -5.74
C SER A 146 -4.02 -4.63 -6.76
N VAL A 147 -3.71 -4.23 -8.00
CA VAL A 147 -4.70 -4.09 -9.08
C VAL A 147 -5.26 -5.45 -9.52
N ALA A 148 -4.57 -6.55 -9.22
CA ALA A 148 -4.96 -7.90 -9.63
C ALA A 148 -6.33 -8.35 -9.09
N THR A 149 -6.75 -7.83 -7.93
CA THR A 149 -8.01 -8.25 -7.28
C THR A 149 -8.79 -7.04 -6.76
N LEU A 150 -10.10 -7.22 -6.54
CA LEU A 150 -10.92 -6.18 -5.90
C LEU A 150 -10.48 -5.87 -4.48
N VAL A 151 -9.83 -6.83 -3.83
CA VAL A 151 -9.41 -6.73 -2.44
C VAL A 151 -8.05 -6.05 -2.31
N GLY A 152 -7.24 -6.00 -3.37
CA GLY A 152 -5.87 -5.55 -3.24
C GLY A 152 -5.73 -4.08 -2.85
N ASN A 153 -6.71 -3.23 -3.16
CA ASN A 153 -6.81 -1.88 -2.58
C ASN A 153 -8.27 -1.38 -2.57
N PRO A 154 -8.61 -0.38 -1.73
CA PRO A 154 -9.96 0.17 -1.67
C PRO A 154 -10.46 0.81 -2.98
N GLN A 155 -9.56 1.23 -3.88
CA GLN A 155 -9.93 1.85 -5.15
C GLN A 155 -10.48 0.82 -6.14
N CYS A 156 -9.84 -0.35 -6.24
CA CYS A 156 -10.29 -1.49 -7.03
C CYS A 156 -11.62 -2.01 -6.51
N MET A 157 -11.78 -2.05 -5.18
CA MET A 157 -13.03 -2.42 -4.55
C MET A 157 -14.18 -1.49 -4.91
N MET A 158 -13.95 -0.17 -4.81
CA MET A 158 -14.92 0.85 -5.18
C MET A 158 -15.30 0.73 -6.67
N LEU A 159 -14.33 0.45 -7.55
CA LEU A 159 -14.59 0.17 -8.97
C LEU A 159 -15.45 -1.10 -9.16
N GLY A 160 -15.21 -2.15 -8.37
CA GLY A 160 -16.00 -3.37 -8.41
C GLY A 160 -17.45 -3.14 -7.98
N SER A 161 -17.67 -2.38 -6.90
CA SER A 161 -18.99 -2.03 -6.39
C SER A 161 -19.77 -1.16 -7.38
N LEU A 162 -19.16 -0.06 -7.86
CA LEU A 162 -19.79 0.84 -8.82
C LEU A 162 -20.01 0.20 -10.19
N GLY A 163 -19.11 -0.69 -10.61
CA GLY A 163 -19.17 -1.39 -11.89
C GLY A 163 -19.99 -2.67 -11.88
N GLY A 164 -20.50 -3.11 -10.71
CA GLY A 164 -21.22 -4.39 -10.57
C GLY A 164 -20.40 -5.61 -10.99
N LEU A 165 -19.08 -5.56 -10.82
CA LEU A 165 -18.17 -6.61 -11.28
C LEU A 165 -18.03 -7.71 -10.24
N GLU A 166 -18.27 -8.96 -10.63
CA GLU A 166 -17.95 -10.11 -9.80
C GLU A 166 -16.44 -10.23 -9.58
N PHE A 167 -16.04 -10.63 -8.37
CA PHE A 167 -14.64 -10.79 -7.97
C PHE A 167 -13.82 -11.63 -8.97
N ARG A 168 -14.37 -12.78 -9.39
CA ARG A 168 -13.69 -13.69 -10.33
C ARG A 168 -13.49 -13.04 -11.70
N SER A 169 -14.52 -12.38 -12.22
CA SER A 169 -14.50 -11.72 -13.52
C SER A 169 -13.51 -10.56 -13.55
N TYR A 170 -13.46 -9.76 -12.47
CA TYR A 170 -12.46 -8.72 -12.30
C TYR A 170 -11.05 -9.31 -12.23
N ALA A 171 -10.83 -10.30 -11.37
CA ALA A 171 -9.51 -10.88 -11.15
C ALA A 171 -8.93 -11.52 -12.41
N LEU A 172 -9.73 -12.25 -13.19
CA LEU A 172 -9.27 -12.86 -14.44
C LEU A 172 -8.85 -11.82 -15.48
N ARG A 173 -9.49 -10.64 -15.51
CA ARG A 173 -9.15 -9.56 -16.44
C ARG A 173 -7.95 -8.74 -15.97
N MET A 174 -7.83 -8.50 -14.68
CA MET A 174 -6.81 -7.61 -14.12
C MET A 174 -5.54 -8.33 -13.69
N ALA A 175 -5.59 -9.64 -13.37
CA ALA A 175 -4.41 -10.44 -13.06
C ALA A 175 -3.31 -10.39 -14.14
N PRO A 176 -3.59 -10.53 -15.46
CA PRO A 176 -2.53 -10.42 -16.47
C PRO A 176 -1.93 -9.01 -16.53
N VAL A 177 -2.76 -7.97 -16.35
CA VAL A 177 -2.30 -6.57 -16.30
C VAL A 177 -1.39 -6.34 -15.10
N ALA A 178 -1.80 -6.82 -13.92
CA ALA A 178 -1.03 -6.72 -12.70
C ALA A 178 0.28 -7.52 -12.79
N ALA A 179 0.26 -8.71 -13.37
CA ALA A 179 1.46 -9.52 -13.59
C ALA A 179 2.45 -8.79 -14.51
N ALA A 180 1.99 -8.22 -15.63
CA ALA A 180 2.82 -7.45 -16.54
C ALA A 180 3.40 -6.20 -15.86
N ALA A 181 2.58 -5.45 -15.11
CA ALA A 181 3.01 -4.27 -14.36
C ALA A 181 4.04 -4.63 -13.28
N LEU A 182 3.85 -5.75 -12.58
CA LEU A 182 4.73 -6.21 -11.52
C LEU A 182 6.08 -6.68 -12.05
N VAL A 183 6.08 -7.40 -13.17
CA VAL A 183 7.32 -7.79 -13.88
C VAL A 183 8.06 -6.56 -14.39
N LEU A 184 7.36 -5.64 -15.05
CA LEU A 184 7.94 -4.39 -15.53
C LEU A 184 8.54 -3.57 -14.38
N ASN A 185 7.81 -3.44 -13.27
CA ASN A 185 8.29 -2.74 -12.08
C ASN A 185 9.56 -3.40 -11.51
N ALA A 186 9.58 -4.73 -11.37
CA ALA A 186 10.76 -5.45 -10.89
C ALA A 186 11.97 -5.25 -11.81
N VAL A 187 11.78 -5.34 -13.12
CA VAL A 187 12.84 -5.10 -14.11
C VAL A 187 13.36 -3.65 -14.02
N LEU A 188 12.47 -2.67 -14.00
CA LEU A 188 12.85 -1.25 -13.91
C LEU A 188 13.61 -0.94 -12.62
N LEU A 189 13.16 -1.48 -11.48
CA LEU A 189 13.85 -1.31 -10.20
C LEU A 189 15.26 -1.89 -10.23
N VAL A 190 15.42 -3.10 -10.77
CA VAL A 190 16.74 -3.72 -10.89
C VAL A 190 17.64 -2.90 -11.83
N LEU A 191 17.13 -2.46 -12.99
CA LEU A 191 17.90 -1.66 -13.94
C LEU A 191 18.29 -0.29 -13.37
N PHE A 192 17.39 0.36 -12.62
CA PHE A 192 17.62 1.66 -12.02
C PHE A 192 18.63 1.57 -10.87
N TYR A 193 18.49 0.58 -9.98
CA TYR A 193 19.33 0.42 -8.80
C TYR A 193 20.56 -0.48 -9.00
N ARG A 194 20.81 -1.00 -10.20
CA ARG A 194 21.99 -1.86 -10.51
C ARG A 194 23.33 -1.27 -10.05
N ARG A 195 23.47 0.06 -10.11
CA ARG A 195 24.69 0.78 -9.69
C ARG A 195 24.78 0.96 -8.18
N THR A 196 23.63 1.05 -7.50
CA THR A 196 23.52 1.23 -6.05
C THR A 196 23.70 -0.10 -5.31
N LEU A 197 23.32 -1.20 -5.95
CA LEU A 197 23.49 -2.57 -5.47
C LEU A 197 24.84 -3.21 -5.88
N GLY A 198 25.73 -2.44 -6.51
CA GLY A 198 27.08 -2.87 -6.84
C GLY A 198 27.94 -3.11 -5.58
N PRO A 199 29.14 -3.71 -5.71
CA PRO A 199 30.01 -3.96 -4.57
C PRO A 199 30.26 -2.67 -3.79
N PRO A 200 30.39 -2.73 -2.45
CA PRO A 200 30.50 -1.56 -1.61
C PRO A 200 31.64 -0.68 -2.13
N ARG A 201 31.32 0.57 -2.49
CA ARG A 201 32.35 1.58 -2.67
C ARG A 201 33.07 1.67 -1.33
N HIS A 202 34.37 1.44 -1.32
CA HIS A 202 35.22 1.74 -0.17
C HIS A 202 34.78 3.10 0.38
N LEU A 203 34.32 3.12 1.63
CA LEU A 203 34.19 4.36 2.38
C LEU A 203 35.62 4.91 2.44
N ASP A 204 35.86 6.05 1.80
CA ASP A 204 37.09 6.79 2.01
C ASP A 204 37.23 7.00 3.53
N PRO A 205 38.45 6.80 4.08
CA PRO A 205 38.66 7.02 5.51
C PRO A 205 38.21 8.44 5.88
N PRO A 206 37.61 8.61 7.07
CA PRO A 206 37.18 9.93 7.51
C PRO A 206 38.37 10.91 7.40
N PRO A 207 38.12 12.17 6.97
CA PRO A 207 39.18 13.16 6.90
C PRO A 207 39.84 13.30 8.27
N PRO A 208 41.18 13.46 8.34
CA PRO A 208 41.87 13.61 9.61
C PRO A 208 41.25 14.78 10.38
N GLU A 209 40.90 14.54 11.65
CA GLU A 209 40.41 15.59 12.53
C GLU A 209 41.49 16.68 12.67
N PRO A 210 41.10 17.97 12.65
CA PRO A 210 42.04 19.09 12.79
C PRO A 210 42.64 19.23 14.19
#